data_AF-A0A2A2W559-F1
#
_entry.id   AF-A0A2A2W559-F1
#
_cell.length_a   1.000
_cell.length_b   1.000
_cell.length_c   1.000
_cell.angle_alpha   90.00
_cell.angle_beta   90.00
_cell.angle_gamma   90.00
#
_symmetry.space_group_name_H-M   'P 1'
#
loop_
_entity.id
_entity.type
_entity.pdbx_description
1 polymer ?
#
loop_
_entity_poly.entity_id
_entity_poly.type
_entity_poly.pdbx_seq_one_letter_code
_entity_poly.pdbx_strand_id
1 'polypeptide(L)'
;MTKREREARTTIVPAIHGKLASDRKISEPDVAWIIEKWLERHPEVENRRGRIRAMSGPWTTEDGLKTVVTTVMISVDGDIAGYDPEKDADLYEYWKAEPRYFESS
;
A
#
# COMPACT_ATOMS: atom_id res chain seq x y z
N MET A 1 26.96 -24.65 -1.77
CA MET A 1 26.33 -23.48 -1.11
C MET A 1 25.57 -22.71 -2.16
N THR A 2 24.24 -22.75 -2.16
CA THR A 2 23.41 -21.65 -2.68
C THR A 2 22.18 -21.60 -1.78
N LYS A 3 22.29 -20.78 -0.73
CA LYS A 3 21.13 -20.27 -0.01
C LYS A 3 20.18 -19.77 -1.11
N ARG A 4 18.91 -20.19 -1.08
CA ARG A 4 17.85 -19.42 -1.72
C ARG A 4 18.08 -17.98 -1.28
N GLU A 5 18.56 -17.13 -2.19
CA GLU A 5 18.45 -15.69 -1.99
C GLU A 5 16.95 -15.51 -1.78
N ARG A 6 16.54 -15.25 -0.54
CA ARG A 6 15.22 -14.67 -0.33
C ARG A 6 15.28 -13.45 -1.23
N GLU A 7 14.51 -13.45 -2.31
CA GLU A 7 14.29 -12.23 -3.08
C GLU A 7 14.03 -11.15 -2.04
N ALA A 8 14.98 -10.23 -1.89
CA ALA A 8 14.80 -9.13 -0.97
C ALA A 8 13.52 -8.43 -1.44
N ARG A 9 12.61 -8.12 -0.52
CA ARG A 9 11.36 -7.45 -0.85
C ARG A 9 11.43 -6.05 -0.31
N THR A 10 11.22 -5.07 -1.17
CA THR A 10 11.08 -3.67 -0.79
C THR A 10 9.60 -3.37 -0.66
N THR A 11 9.21 -2.73 0.43
CA THR A 11 7.86 -2.21 0.61
C THR A 11 7.73 -0.90 -0.17
N ILE A 12 6.78 -0.84 -1.08
CA ILE A 12 6.51 0.38 -1.87
C ILE A 12 5.30 1.15 -1.36
N VAL A 13 4.32 0.43 -0.80
CA VAL A 13 3.20 1.01 -0.06
C VAL A 13 3.19 0.34 1.32
N PRO A 14 3.30 1.11 2.41
CA PRO A 14 3.25 0.55 3.76
C PRO A 14 1.88 -0.06 4.03
N ALA A 15 1.73 -0.73 5.18
CA ALA A 15 0.43 -1.28 5.57
C ALA A 15 -0.63 -0.17 5.63
N ILE A 16 -1.62 -0.26 4.75
CA ILE A 16 -2.79 0.61 4.68
C ILE A 16 -4.04 -0.24 4.86
N HIS A 17 -5.00 0.23 5.63
CA HIS A 17 -6.26 -0.46 5.83
C HIS A 17 -7.43 0.39 5.36
N GLY A 18 -8.57 -0.26 5.13
CA GLY A 18 -9.81 0.44 4.89
C GLY A 18 -10.22 1.32 6.06
N LYS A 19 -11.06 2.32 5.79
CA LYS A 19 -11.58 3.27 6.77
C LYS A 19 -13.08 3.38 6.68
N LEU A 20 -13.70 3.83 7.77
CA LEU A 20 -15.12 4.13 7.76
C LEU A 20 -15.37 5.39 6.92
N ALA A 21 -16.24 5.28 5.91
CA ALA A 21 -16.71 6.41 5.14
C ALA A 21 -17.96 7.05 5.78
N SER A 22 -18.33 8.26 5.35
CA SER A 22 -19.48 9.02 5.86
C SER A 22 -20.82 8.29 5.69
N ASP A 23 -20.91 7.35 4.74
CA ASP A 23 -22.08 6.50 4.54
C ASP A 23 -22.12 5.27 5.47
N ARG A 24 -21.21 5.22 6.45
CA ARG A 24 -21.00 4.11 7.40
C ARG A 24 -20.58 2.80 6.75
N LYS A 25 -20.06 2.84 5.52
CA LYS A 25 -19.46 1.67 4.87
C LYS A 25 -17.95 1.69 4.99
N ILE A 26 -17.36 0.50 4.86
CA ILE A 26 -15.92 0.36 4.73
C ILE A 26 -15.54 0.83 3.34
N SER A 27 -14.67 1.81 3.27
CA SER A 27 -13.96 2.18 2.06
C SER A 27 -12.61 1.49 2.11
N GLU A 28 -12.29 0.64 1.13
CA GLU A 28 -11.00 -0.02 0.99
C GLU A 28 -10.08 0.78 0.06
N PRO A 29 -8.76 0.80 0.28
CA PRO A 29 -7.85 1.59 -0.53
C PRO A 29 -7.83 1.12 -1.99
N ASP A 30 -7.77 2.06 -2.93
CA ASP A 30 -7.59 1.74 -4.35
C ASP A 30 -6.12 1.41 -4.64
N VAL A 31 -5.76 0.16 -4.34
CA VAL A 31 -4.40 -0.35 -4.50
C VAL A 31 -3.95 -0.33 -5.96
N ALA A 32 -4.87 -0.52 -6.91
CA ALA A 32 -4.55 -0.50 -8.33
C ALA A 32 -4.13 0.92 -8.77
N TRP A 33 -4.89 1.93 -8.34
CA TRP A 33 -4.56 3.33 -8.59
C TRP A 33 -3.25 3.75 -7.90
N ILE A 34 -3.02 3.35 -6.64
CA ILE A 34 -1.76 3.64 -5.93
C ILE A 34 -0.56 3.05 -6.69
N ILE A 35 -0.66 1.80 -7.15
CA ILE A 35 0.42 1.15 -7.93
C ILE A 35 0.65 1.88 -9.25
N GLU A 36 -0.41 2.26 -9.96
CA GLU A 36 -0.31 3.00 -11.23
C GLU A 36 0.41 4.34 -11.03
N LYS A 37 0.03 5.11 -10.01
CA LYS A 37 0.69 6.39 -9.69
C LYS A 37 2.12 6.24 -9.21
N TRP A 38 2.42 5.17 -8.49
CA TRP A 38 3.80 4.86 -8.13
C TRP A 38 4.65 4.52 -9.37
N LEU A 39 4.12 3.75 -10.31
CA LEU A 39 4.82 3.41 -11.56
C LEU A 39 5.07 4.62 -12.47
N GLU A 40 4.15 5.59 -12.51
CA GLU A 40 4.35 6.86 -13.22
C GLU A 40 5.58 7.64 -12.69
N ARG A 41 5.90 7.50 -11.40
CA ARG A 41 7.04 8.16 -10.75
C ARG A 41 8.34 7.35 -10.84
N HIS A 42 8.21 6.05 -11.06
CA HIS A 42 9.31 5.09 -11.14
C HIS A 42 9.32 4.37 -12.50
N PRO A 43 9.53 5.10 -13.61
CA PRO A 43 9.53 4.51 -14.95
C PRO A 43 10.62 3.43 -15.13
N GLU A 44 11.71 3.52 -14.36
CA GLU A 44 12.74 2.48 -14.31
C GLU A 44 12.16 1.11 -13.89
N VAL A 45 11.06 1.09 -13.14
CA VAL A 45 10.39 -0.11 -12.62
C VAL A 45 9.17 -0.53 -13.44
N GLU A 46 8.72 0.25 -14.43
CA GLU A 46 7.49 -0.03 -15.19
C GLU A 46 7.48 -1.42 -15.85
N ASN A 47 8.59 -1.79 -16.50
CA ASN A 47 8.77 -3.11 -17.12
C ASN A 47 8.74 -4.28 -16.11
N ARG A 48 8.76 -3.98 -14.81
CA ARG A 48 8.74 -4.94 -13.69
C ARG A 48 7.41 -4.95 -12.94
N ARG A 49 6.34 -4.35 -13.48
CA ARG A 49 4.99 -4.39 -12.87
C ARG A 49 4.55 -5.80 -12.42
N GLY A 50 4.90 -6.85 -13.18
CA GLY A 50 4.60 -8.24 -12.83
C GLY A 50 5.32 -8.78 -11.58
N ARG A 51 6.33 -8.07 -11.06
CA ARG A 51 7.04 -8.37 -9.81
C ARG A 51 6.44 -7.67 -8.60
N ILE A 52 5.49 -6.76 -8.81
CA ILE A 52 4.74 -6.11 -7.73
C ILE A 52 3.72 -7.09 -7.18
N ARG A 53 3.66 -7.21 -5.85
CA ARG A 53 2.73 -8.07 -5.13
C ARG A 53 2.03 -7.27 -4.05
N ALA A 54 0.71 -7.19 -4.15
CA ALA A 54 -0.14 -6.77 -3.04
C ALA A 54 -0.41 -7.98 -2.15
N MET A 55 -0.15 -7.84 -0.86
CA MET A 55 -0.58 -8.79 0.16
C MET A 55 -1.68 -8.15 0.99
N SER A 56 -2.79 -8.85 1.11
CA SER A 56 -3.97 -8.39 1.84
C SER A 56 -4.35 -9.40 2.91
N GLY A 57 -4.78 -8.92 4.07
CA GLY A 57 -5.24 -9.75 5.18
C GLY A 57 -6.38 -9.10 5.95
N PRO A 58 -7.25 -9.88 6.61
CA PRO A 58 -8.31 -9.33 7.44
C PRO A 58 -7.71 -8.57 8.63
N TRP A 59 -8.32 -7.44 8.96
CA TRP A 59 -7.96 -6.60 10.10
C TRP A 59 -9.23 -6.13 10.80
N THR A 60 -9.14 -5.85 12.09
CA THR A 60 -10.21 -5.19 12.86
C THR A 60 -9.60 -3.95 13.52
N THR A 61 -10.17 -2.78 13.25
CA THR A 61 -9.71 -1.52 13.87
C THR A 61 -9.98 -1.52 15.37
N GLU A 62 -9.38 -0.57 16.09
CA GLU A 62 -9.63 -0.39 17.55
C GLU A 62 -11.13 -0.19 17.85
N ASP A 63 -11.86 0.49 16.97
CA ASP A 63 -13.32 0.68 17.04
C ASP A 63 -14.16 -0.55 16.63
N GLY A 64 -13.52 -1.70 16.37
CA GLY A 64 -14.22 -2.94 16.01
C GLY A 64 -14.64 -3.05 14.55
N LEU A 65 -14.19 -2.14 13.67
CA LEU A 65 -14.51 -2.20 12.24
C LEU A 65 -13.67 -3.27 11.55
N LYS A 66 -14.33 -4.25 10.92
CA LYS A 66 -13.66 -5.25 10.09
C LYS A 66 -13.28 -4.62 8.76
N THR A 67 -12.04 -4.79 8.33
CA THR A 67 -11.52 -4.28 7.05
C THR A 67 -10.40 -5.19 6.56
N VAL A 68 -9.77 -4.81 5.45
CA VAL A 68 -8.56 -5.45 4.94
C VAL A 68 -7.38 -4.52 5.16
N VAL A 69 -6.28 -5.05 5.65
CA VAL A 69 -4.98 -4.39 5.59
C VAL A 69 -4.25 -4.87 4.34
N THR A 70 -3.79 -3.95 3.51
CA THR A 70 -2.99 -4.22 2.32
C THR A 70 -1.60 -3.63 2.46
N THR A 71 -0.60 -4.39 2.04
CA THR A 71 0.78 -3.95 1.88
C THR A 71 1.22 -4.26 0.46
N VAL A 72 1.91 -3.33 -0.19
CA VAL A 72 2.43 -3.55 -1.55
C VAL A 72 3.93 -3.62 -1.51
N MET A 73 4.48 -4.69 -2.09
CA MET A 73 5.91 -4.93 -2.16
C MET A 73 6.34 -5.25 -3.59
N ILE A 74 7.62 -5.07 -3.85
CA ILE A 74 8.28 -5.50 -5.09
C ILE A 74 9.50 -6.37 -4.75
N SER A 75 9.73 -7.43 -5.53
CA SER A 75 11.01 -8.16 -5.48
C SER A 75 12.14 -7.24 -5.94
N VAL A 76 13.19 -7.14 -5.14
CA VAL A 76 14.31 -6.20 -5.32
C VAL A 76 15.35 -6.77 -6.27
N ASP A 77 15.60 -6.03 -7.33
CA ASP A 77 16.88 -5.91 -8.02
C ASP A 77 17.39 -4.46 -7.87
N GLY A 78 18.69 -4.24 -8.13
CA GLY A 78 19.47 -3.09 -7.66
C GLY A 78 18.89 -1.67 -7.81
N ASP A 79 17.93 -1.44 -8.70
CA ASP A 79 17.37 -0.11 -8.97
C ASP A 79 16.40 0.39 -7.87
N ILE A 80 15.79 -0.52 -7.11
CA ILE A 80 14.82 -0.18 -6.02
C ILE A 80 15.35 -0.62 -4.64
N ALA A 81 16.61 -1.05 -4.58
CA ALA A 81 17.25 -1.48 -3.35
C ALA A 81 17.40 -0.27 -2.40
N GLY A 82 16.79 -0.37 -1.22
CA GLY A 82 16.81 0.71 -0.24
C GLY A 82 15.86 1.87 -0.55
N TYR A 83 14.87 1.66 -1.43
CA TYR A 83 13.76 2.61 -1.58
C TYR A 83 13.02 2.79 -0.24
N ASP A 84 12.67 4.05 0.02
CA ASP A 84 11.95 4.49 1.20
C ASP A 84 10.51 4.85 0.79
N PRO A 85 9.49 4.12 1.28
CA PRO A 85 8.09 4.41 0.95
C PRO A 85 7.63 5.78 1.42
N GLU A 86 8.30 6.42 2.37
CA GLU A 86 7.94 7.77 2.82
C GLU A 86 8.13 8.83 1.74
N LYS A 87 8.93 8.56 0.70
CA LYS A 87 9.12 9.48 -0.44
C LYS A 87 7.87 9.71 -1.28
N ASP A 88 7.01 8.70 -1.34
CA ASP A 88 5.75 8.71 -2.07
C ASP A 88 4.56 8.58 -1.12
N ALA A 89 4.74 9.11 0.10
CA ALA A 89 3.71 9.04 1.12
C ALA A 89 2.41 9.70 0.68
N ASP A 90 2.48 10.74 -0.14
CA ASP A 90 1.34 11.49 -0.66
C ASP A 90 0.37 10.60 -1.48
N LEU A 91 0.86 9.54 -2.14
CA LEU A 91 0.04 8.58 -2.89
C LEU A 91 -0.98 7.86 -2.02
N TYR A 92 -0.66 7.66 -0.74
CA TYR A 92 -1.56 7.08 0.24
C TYR A 92 -1.89 8.06 1.37
N GLU A 93 -1.36 9.28 1.35
CA GLU A 93 -1.72 10.33 2.27
C GLU A 93 -3.10 10.87 1.93
N TYR A 94 -3.52 10.98 0.67
CA TYR A 94 -4.94 11.24 0.35
C TYR A 94 -5.88 10.23 1.02
N TRP A 95 -5.45 8.97 1.12
CA TRP A 95 -6.19 7.93 1.83
C TRP A 95 -6.20 8.16 3.36
N LYS A 96 -5.06 8.55 3.95
CA LYS A 96 -4.90 8.86 5.38
C LYS A 96 -5.51 10.21 5.81
N ALA A 97 -5.50 11.21 4.93
CA ALA A 97 -5.77 12.60 5.21
C ALA A 97 -7.26 12.94 5.12
N GLU A 98 -8.07 12.15 4.42
CA GLU A 98 -9.52 12.27 4.50
C GLU A 98 -9.99 11.74 5.86
N PRO A 99 -10.35 12.62 6.81
CA PRO A 99 -10.98 12.22 8.06
C PRO A 99 -12.46 12.15 7.73
N ARG A 100 -12.99 11.00 7.35
CA ARG A 100 -14.44 10.79 7.44
C ARG A 100 -14.77 10.29 8.85
N TYR A 101 -14.26 11.04 9.83
CA TYR A 101 -14.73 11.00 11.19
C TYR A 101 -16.12 11.62 11.23
N PHE A 102 -17.04 10.90 11.86
CA PHE A 102 -18.36 11.37 12.21
C PHE A 102 -18.20 12.41 13.32
N GLU A 103 -18.38 13.71 13.02
CA GLU A 103 -18.86 14.62 14.06
C GLU A 103 -20.33 14.26 14.31
N SER A 104 -20.58 13.57 15.42
CA SER A 104 -21.93 13.34 15.92
C SER A 104 -22.61 14.69 16.13
N SER A 105 -23.65 14.98 15.35
CA SER A 105 -24.72 15.90 15.76
C SER A 105 -25.77 15.15 16.58
#